data_AF-A0AAV3SAP5-F1
#
_entry.id   AF-A0AAV3SAP5-F1
#
_cell.length_a   1.000
_cell.length_b   1.000
_cell.length_c   1.000
_cell.angle_alpha   90.00
_cell.angle_beta   90.00
_cell.angle_gamma   90.00
#
_symmetry.space_group_name_H-M   'P 1'
#
loop_
_entity.id
_entity.type
_entity.pdbx_description
1 polymer ?
#
loop_
_entity_poly.entity_id
_entity_poly.type
_entity_poly.pdbx_seq_one_letter_code
_entity_poly.pdbx_strand_id
1 'polypeptide(L)' 'MPTRDTEPTGTGVAFDECAHCGRELERETWQPVRTVEDDDGTLSFLAFCDDDCHDAYGAASD' A
#
# COMPACT_ATOMS: atom_id res chain seq x y z
N MET A 1 0.37 -28.37 19.15
CA MET A 1 -0.21 -27.63 18.02
C MET A 1 0.85 -26.64 17.57
N PRO A 2 1.31 -26.66 16.30
CA PRO A 2 2.28 -25.68 15.86
C PRO A 2 1.60 -24.31 15.80
N THR A 3 2.10 -23.35 16.55
CA THR A 3 1.78 -21.94 16.35
C THR A 3 2.25 -21.62 14.94
N ARG A 4 1.32 -21.29 14.06
CA ARG A 4 1.69 -20.68 12.78
C ARG A 4 2.15 -19.29 13.12
N ASP A 5 3.43 -19.16 13.43
CA ASP A 5 4.15 -17.91 13.32
C ASP A 5 3.95 -17.46 11.87
N THR A 6 2.94 -16.61 11.66
CA THR A 6 2.76 -15.91 10.40
C THR A 6 3.90 -14.92 10.35
N GLU A 7 5.06 -15.39 9.91
CA GLU A 7 6.13 -14.53 9.41
C GLU A 7 5.46 -13.63 8.36
N PRO A 8 5.47 -12.30 8.51
CA PRO A 8 5.05 -11.44 7.43
C PRO A 8 6.12 -11.59 6.33
N THR A 9 5.98 -12.63 5.50
CA THR A 9 6.78 -12.84 4.28
C THR A 9 6.27 -11.89 3.20
N GLY A 10 6.16 -10.61 3.52
CA GLY A 10 6.13 -9.55 2.53
C GLY A 10 7.56 -9.11 2.35
N THR A 11 8.19 -9.44 1.22
CA THR A 11 9.23 -8.56 0.69
C THR A 11 8.51 -7.25 0.37
N GLY A 12 8.31 -6.42 1.39
CA GLY A 12 7.61 -5.17 1.27
C GLY A 12 8.38 -4.32 0.28
N VAL A 13 7.75 -4.00 -0.85
CA VAL A 13 8.10 -2.78 -1.56
C VAL A 13 8.02 -1.67 -0.51
N ALA A 14 9.19 -1.18 -0.09
CA ALA A 14 9.27 -0.15 0.93
C ALA A 14 8.83 1.15 0.26
N PHE A 15 7.62 1.57 0.59
CA PHE A 15 7.13 2.89 0.20
C PHE A 15 7.54 3.87 1.30
N ASP A 16 8.17 4.96 0.87
CA ASP A 16 8.61 6.00 1.80
C ASP A 16 7.51 7.03 2.07
N GLU A 17 6.53 7.15 1.17
CA GLU A 17 5.53 8.21 1.21
C GLU A 17 4.15 7.70 0.80
N CYS A 18 3.11 8.23 1.47
CA CYS A 18 1.71 7.99 1.14
C CYS A 18 1.36 8.64 -0.19
N ALA A 19 0.87 7.85 -1.15
CA ALA A 19 0.49 8.31 -2.48
C ALA A 19 -0.70 9.30 -2.47
N HIS A 20 -1.50 9.34 -1.40
CA HIS A 20 -2.62 10.27 -1.29
C HIS A 20 -2.27 11.59 -0.59
N CYS A 21 -1.63 11.53 0.59
CA CYS A 21 -1.40 12.72 1.41
C CYS A 21 0.06 13.17 1.50
N GLY A 22 1.02 12.42 0.94
CA GLY A 22 2.43 12.78 0.96
C GLY A 22 3.12 12.63 2.33
N ARG A 23 2.51 11.93 3.29
CA ARG A 23 3.13 11.66 4.59
C ARG A 23 4.14 10.53 4.51
N GLU A 24 5.22 10.64 5.29
CA GLU A 24 6.22 9.58 5.42
C GLU A 24 5.58 8.31 6.02
N LEU A 25 5.85 7.16 5.38
CA LEU A 25 5.33 5.86 5.81
C LEU A 25 6.35 5.13 6.67
N GLU A 26 5.88 4.53 7.76
CA GLU A 26 6.71 3.70 8.61
C GLU A 26 7.01 2.36 7.92
N ARG A 27 8.28 2.18 7.51
CA ARG A 27 8.78 0.99 6.80
C ARG A 27 8.63 -0.32 7.58
N GLU A 28 8.45 -0.24 8.90
CA GLU A 28 8.30 -1.40 9.79
C GLU A 28 6.82 -1.79 10.03
N THR A 29 5.88 -0.98 9.53
CA THR A 29 4.44 -1.19 9.67
C THR A 29 3.84 -1.61 8.33
N TRP A 30 2.92 -2.57 8.37
CA TRP A 30 2.17 -2.96 7.18
C TRP A 30 1.28 -1.79 6.73
N GLN A 31 1.48 -1.32 5.50
CA GLN A 31 0.73 -0.24 4.91
C GLN A 31 -0.30 -0.78 3.91
N PRO A 32 -1.52 -0.22 3.83
CA PRO A 32 -2.43 -0.51 2.75
C PRO A 32 -1.81 -0.14 1.40
N VAL A 33 -1.86 -1.07 0.44
CA VAL A 33 -1.31 -0.89 -0.91
C VAL A 33 -2.41 -1.13 -1.94
N ARG A 34 -2.43 -0.28 -2.97
CA ARG A 34 -3.27 -0.43 -4.15
C ARG A 34 -2.45 -0.63 -5.40
N THR A 35 -2.89 -1.55 -6.23
CA THR A 35 -2.35 -1.72 -7.58
C THR A 35 -3.17 -0.88 -8.55
N VAL A 36 -2.52 -0.01 -9.31
CA VAL A 36 -3.10 0.71 -10.43
C VAL A 36 -2.43 0.26 -11.72
N GLU A 37 -3.20 0.16 -12.78
CA GLU A 37 -2.69 -0.13 -14.11
C GLU A 37 -2.74 1.18 -14.91
N ASP A 38 -1.59 1.62 -15.39
CA ASP A 38 -1.45 2.77 -16.28
C ASP A 38 -1.91 2.41 -17.71
N ASP A 39 -2.25 3.41 -18.54
CA ASP A 39 -2.70 3.21 -19.94
C ASP A 39 -1.72 2.40 -20.81
N ASP A 40 -0.44 2.38 -20.44
CA ASP A 40 0.61 1.58 -21.08
C ASP A 40 0.65 0.11 -20.61
N GLY A 41 -0.29 -0.32 -19.75
CA GLY A 41 -0.31 -1.64 -19.13
C GLY A 41 0.74 -1.84 -18.05
N THR A 42 1.30 -0.75 -17.52
CA THR A 42 2.28 -0.79 -16.43
C THR A 42 1.55 -0.88 -15.10
N LEU A 43 1.90 -1.87 -14.27
CA LEU A 43 1.36 -1.99 -12.92
C LEU A 43 2.20 -1.15 -11.95
N SER A 44 1.57 -0.12 -11.40
CA SER A 44 2.15 0.73 -10.37
C SER A 44 1.50 0.38 -9.02
N PHE A 45 2.32 0.25 -7.98
CA PHE A 45 1.84 0.00 -6.62
C PHE A 45 1.93 1.29 -5.83
N LEU A 46 0.84 1.65 -5.14
CA LEU A 46 0.71 2.86 -4.35
C LEU A 46 0.43 2.48 -2.90
N ALA A 47 1.22 2.97 -1.96
CA ALA A 47 0.95 2.77 -0.53
C ALA A 47 0.28 3.99 0.10
N PHE A 48 -0.47 3.71 1.16
CA PHE A 48 -1.22 4.70 1.91
C PHE A 48 -0.92 4.56 3.40
N CYS A 49 -1.01 5.66 4.15
CA CYS A 49 -0.73 5.66 5.59
C CYS A 49 -1.88 5.08 6.42
N ASP A 50 -3.07 5.03 5.85
CA ASP A 50 -4.29 4.59 6.50
C ASP A 50 -5.33 4.18 5.44
N ASP A 51 -6.34 3.41 5.87
CA ASP A 51 -7.44 2.97 5.02
C ASP A 51 -8.24 4.16 4.46
N ASP A 52 -8.36 5.26 5.22
CA ASP A 52 -9.03 6.49 4.76
C ASP A 52 -8.36 7.06 3.50
N CYS A 53 -7.04 7.17 3.49
CA CYS A 53 -6.27 7.61 2.32
C CYS A 53 -6.39 6.62 1.14
N HIS A 54 -6.42 5.33 1.43
CA HIS A 54 -6.60 4.30 0.40
C HIS A 54 -7.98 4.40 -0.27
N ASP A 55 -9.04 4.54 0.52
CA ASP A 55 -10.42 4.61 0.04
C ASP A 55 -10.72 5.92 -0.68
N ALA A 56 -10.19 7.04 -0.18
CA ALA A 56 -10.29 8.34 -0.84
C ALA A 56 -9.67 8.35 -2.24
N TYR A 57 -8.58 7.59 -2.45
CA TYR A 57 -7.96 7.42 -3.76
C TYR A 57 -8.88 6.68 -4.75
N GLY A 58 -9.76 5.78 -4.28
CA GLY A 58 -10.69 5.03 -5.13
C GLY A 58 -11.98 5.73 -5.45
N ALA A 59 -12.48 6.51 -4.50
CA ALA A 59 -13.67 7.33 -4.70
C ALA A 59 -13.47 8.41 -5.78
N ALA A 60 -12.23 8.81 -6.09
CA ALA A 60 -11.93 9.79 -7.12
C ALA A 60 -11.99 9.25 -8.57
N SER A 61 -12.12 7.93 -8.76
CA SER A 61 -12.16 7.30 -10.09
C SER A 61 -13.55 6.79 -10.53
N ASP A 62 -14.63 7.21 -9.86
CA ASP A 62 -16.02 6.91 -10.29
C ASP A 62 -16.56 7.95 -11.29
#